data_AF-A0A7K3GNP7-F1
#
_entry.id   AF-A0A7K3GNP7-F1
#
_cell.length_a   1.000
_cell.length_b   1.000
_cell.length_c   1.000
_cell.angle_alpha   90.00
_cell.angle_beta   90.00
_cell.angle_gamma   90.00
#
_symmetry.space_group_name_H-M   'P 1'
#
loop_
_entity.id
_entity.type
_entity.pdbx_description
1 polymer ?
#
loop_
_entity_poly.entity_id
_entity_poly.type
_entity_poly.pdbx_seq_one_letter_code
_entity_poly.pdbx_strand_id
1 'polypeptide(L)'
;MHKRRKRLRLPIAMAVGALTAGGLATVQFTALADSGAGAADVARQRDFAAAAAEYDIPVNVLLGLAYQESGWGAHGALPSADGGFGPMHLTDVTPEMMAGGAAGA
;
A
#
# COMPACT_ATOMS: atom_id res chain seq x y z
N MET A 1 -45.77 34.84 19.24
CA MET A 1 -44.58 35.03 20.10
C MET A 1 -43.44 35.59 19.28
N HIS A 2 -42.72 36.55 19.84
CA HIS A 2 -41.86 37.52 19.17
C HIS A 2 -40.40 37.06 18.93
N LYS A 3 -39.69 37.88 18.12
CA LYS A 3 -38.23 38.18 18.08
C LYS A 3 -37.40 37.21 17.21
N ARG A 4 -36.53 37.63 16.29
CA ARG A 4 -35.97 38.96 15.95
C ARG A 4 -35.41 38.93 14.52
N ARG A 5 -35.46 40.10 13.89
CA ARG A 5 -34.85 40.46 12.60
C ARG A 5 -33.31 40.45 12.69
N LYS A 6 -32.62 40.16 11.58
CA LYS A 6 -31.80 41.17 10.88
C LYS A 6 -31.52 40.74 9.43
N ARG A 7 -31.94 41.62 8.54
CA ARG A 7 -31.73 41.62 7.09
C ARG A 7 -30.29 42.08 6.77
N LEU A 8 -29.97 41.94 5.49
CA LEU A 8 -28.87 42.52 4.71
C LEU A 8 -27.58 41.69 4.79
N ARG A 9 -27.04 41.17 3.68
CA ARG A 9 -26.84 41.85 2.39
C ARG A 9 -26.93 40.87 1.19
N LEU A 10 -27.89 41.11 0.30
CA LEU A 10 -27.75 40.92 -1.17
C LEU A 10 -26.89 42.12 -1.70
N PRO A 11 -26.44 42.22 -2.97
CA PRO A 11 -26.63 41.32 -4.12
C PRO A 11 -25.50 41.35 -5.20
N ILE A 12 -24.94 40.22 -5.65
CA ILE A 12 -24.32 40.13 -6.99
C ILE A 12 -24.33 38.64 -7.39
N ALA A 13 -24.85 38.16 -8.52
CA ALA A 13 -25.72 38.67 -9.57
C ALA A 13 -26.38 37.43 -10.21
N MET A 14 -27.58 37.60 -10.74
CA MET A 14 -28.17 36.69 -11.74
C MET A 14 -27.25 36.61 -12.96
N ALA A 15 -27.04 35.42 -13.52
CA ALA A 15 -27.76 34.99 -14.73
C ALA A 15 -27.21 33.66 -15.25
N VAL A 16 -28.12 32.69 -15.35
CA VAL A 16 -27.98 31.42 -16.04
C VAL A 16 -27.69 31.69 -17.52
N GLY A 17 -26.57 31.15 -18.02
CA GLY A 17 -26.21 31.14 -19.44
C GLY A 17 -26.16 29.70 -19.95
N ALA A 18 -27.19 29.36 -20.73
CA ALA A 18 -27.41 28.22 -21.63
C ALA A 18 -26.38 27.07 -21.74
N LEU A 19 -26.92 25.85 -21.68
CA LEU A 19 -26.28 24.60 -22.11
C LEU A 19 -25.57 24.76 -23.46
N THR A 20 -24.25 24.58 -23.46
CA THR A 20 -23.48 24.26 -24.67
C THR A 20 -22.54 23.09 -24.35
N ALA A 21 -22.54 22.12 -25.26
CA ALA A 21 -21.79 20.88 -25.18
C ALA A 21 -20.27 21.11 -25.10
N GLY A 22 -19.58 20.26 -24.33
CA GLY A 22 -18.13 20.08 -24.48
C GLY A 22 -17.37 20.13 -23.16
N GLY A 23 -16.77 19.00 -22.80
CA GLY A 23 -15.79 18.93 -21.72
C GLY A 23 -16.06 17.78 -20.77
N LEU A 24 -15.79 16.54 -21.21
CA LEU A 24 -15.38 15.49 -20.28
C LEU A 24 -14.16 16.07 -19.54
N ALA A 25 -14.36 16.55 -18.32
CA ALA A 25 -13.27 16.84 -17.41
C ALA A 25 -12.62 15.49 -17.08
N THR A 26 -11.73 15.04 -17.95
CA THR A 26 -10.79 13.97 -17.62
C THR A 26 -9.96 14.52 -16.48
N VAL A 27 -10.31 14.15 -15.26
CA VAL A 27 -9.46 14.36 -14.11
C VAL A 27 -8.17 13.61 -14.44
N GLN A 28 -7.14 14.35 -14.81
CA GLN A 28 -5.81 13.82 -15.08
C GLN A 28 -5.27 13.36 -13.73
N PHE A 29 -5.57 12.13 -13.35
CA PHE A 29 -4.94 11.48 -12.22
C PHE A 29 -3.48 11.25 -12.62
N THR A 30 -2.62 12.22 -12.30
CA THR A 30 -1.18 12.05 -12.45
C THR A 30 -0.74 11.03 -11.40
N ALA A 31 -0.71 9.75 -11.78
CA ALA A 31 -0.03 8.72 -11.01
C ALA A 31 1.46 9.08 -11.01
N LEU A 32 1.97 9.60 -9.89
CA LEU A 32 3.40 9.65 -9.63
C LEU A 32 3.86 8.20 -9.57
N ALA A 33 4.42 7.70 -10.67
CA ALA A 33 5.06 6.39 -10.68
C ALA A 33 6.25 6.45 -9.72
N ASP A 34 6.15 5.75 -8.60
CA ASP A 34 7.25 5.61 -7.66
C ASP A 34 8.38 4.85 -8.36
N SER A 35 9.43 5.57 -8.72
CA SER A 35 10.58 4.98 -9.44
C SER A 35 11.36 4.00 -8.55
N GLY A 36 11.19 4.09 -7.23
CA GLY A 36 11.75 3.14 -6.26
C GLY A 36 11.07 1.77 -6.30
N ALA A 37 9.75 1.73 -6.52
CA ALA A 37 8.99 0.49 -6.59
C ALA A 37 9.52 -0.48 -7.66
N GLY A 38 9.91 0.03 -8.84
CA GLY A 38 10.45 -0.81 -9.92
C GLY A 38 11.81 -1.44 -9.59
N ALA A 39 12.69 -0.72 -8.91
CA ALA A 39 13.98 -1.26 -8.47
C ALA A 39 13.81 -2.29 -7.34
N ALA A 40 12.90 -2.02 -6.40
CA ALA A 40 12.56 -2.94 -5.32
C ALA A 40 11.90 -4.23 -5.83
N ASP A 41 11.08 -4.13 -6.88
CA ASP A 41 10.50 -5.27 -7.57
C ASP A 41 11.61 -6.17 -8.12
N VAL A 42 12.48 -5.64 -8.99
CA VAL A 42 13.59 -6.39 -9.62
C VAL A 42 14.50 -7.06 -8.58
N ALA A 43 14.86 -6.36 -7.51
CA ALA A 43 15.65 -6.94 -6.42
C ALA A 43 14.92 -8.12 -5.78
N ARG A 44 13.63 -7.95 -5.45
CA ARG A 44 12.79 -9.01 -4.90
C ARG A 44 12.71 -10.23 -5.81
N GLN A 45 12.47 -10.09 -7.12
CA GLN A 45 12.42 -11.27 -7.98
C GLN A 45 13.76 -12.01 -8.04
N ARG A 46 14.89 -11.28 -8.01
CA ARG A 46 16.21 -11.89 -7.95
C ARG A 46 16.39 -12.71 -6.66
N ASP A 47 15.99 -12.16 -5.52
CA ASP A 47 16.10 -12.83 -4.23
C ASP A 47 15.23 -14.10 -4.17
N PHE A 48 13.99 -14.02 -4.64
CA PHE A 48 13.12 -15.19 -4.73
C PHE A 48 13.63 -16.24 -5.72
N ALA A 49 14.22 -15.84 -6.84
CA ALA A 49 14.82 -16.78 -7.79
C ALA A 49 16.04 -17.49 -7.19
N ALA A 50 16.86 -16.79 -6.40
CA ALA A 50 17.98 -17.38 -5.70
C ALA A 50 17.52 -18.39 -4.64
N ALA A 51 16.55 -18.01 -3.80
CA ALA A 51 15.98 -18.91 -2.79
C ALA A 51 15.29 -20.13 -3.43
N ALA A 52 14.52 -19.91 -4.51
CA ALA A 52 13.88 -20.99 -5.27
C ALA A 52 14.90 -22.02 -5.78
N ALA A 53 16.04 -21.57 -6.29
CA ALA A 53 17.11 -22.44 -6.75
C ALA A 53 17.84 -23.17 -5.61
N GLU A 54 18.00 -22.53 -4.45
CA GLU A 54 18.66 -23.13 -3.29
C GLU A 54 17.85 -24.26 -2.67
N TYR A 55 16.52 -24.12 -2.63
CA TYR A 55 15.62 -25.08 -2.00
C TYR A 55 14.86 -25.97 -3.00
N ASP A 56 15.23 -25.93 -4.29
CA ASP A 56 14.58 -26.68 -5.38
C ASP A 56 13.06 -26.47 -5.46
N ILE A 57 12.60 -25.24 -5.18
CA ILE A 57 11.18 -24.85 -5.21
C ILE A 57 10.88 -24.06 -6.48
N PRO A 58 9.77 -24.31 -7.19
CA PRO A 58 9.35 -23.44 -8.30
C PRO A 58 9.17 -21.98 -7.86
N VAL A 59 9.82 -21.04 -8.56
CA VAL A 59 9.81 -19.61 -8.20
C VAL A 59 8.40 -19.01 -8.08
N ASN A 60 7.46 -19.47 -8.90
CA ASN A 60 6.06 -19.03 -8.88
C ASN A 60 5.34 -19.45 -7.59
N VAL A 61 5.71 -20.57 -6.98
CA VAL A 61 5.15 -21.02 -5.69
C VAL A 61 5.62 -20.08 -4.58
N LEU A 62 6.92 -19.77 -4.54
CA LEU A 62 7.48 -18.83 -3.56
C LEU A 62 6.90 -17.41 -3.71
N LEU A 63 6.78 -16.91 -4.94
CA LEU A 63 6.17 -15.60 -5.20
C LEU A 63 4.69 -15.56 -4.82
N GLY A 64 3.95 -16.65 -5.06
CA GLY A 64 2.55 -16.79 -4.67
C GLY A 64 2.39 -16.80 -3.15
N LEU A 65 3.24 -17.53 -2.42
CA LEU A 65 3.25 -17.55 -0.96
C LEU A 65 3.54 -16.15 -0.39
N ALA A 66 4.59 -15.48 -0.88
CA ALA A 66 4.92 -14.12 -0.45
C ALA A 66 3.77 -13.12 -0.68
N TYR A 67 2.99 -13.33 -1.74
CA TYR A 67 1.79 -12.52 -1.98
C TYR A 67 0.68 -12.82 -0.98
N GLN A 68 0.46 -14.10 -0.65
CA GLN A 68 -0.54 -14.51 0.33
C GLN A 68 -0.20 -14.06 1.75
N GLU A 69 1.07 -14.07 2.12
CA GLU A 69 1.54 -13.70 3.46
C GLU A 69 1.43 -12.19 3.72
N SER A 70 1.85 -11.34 2.77
CA SER A 70 1.90 -9.90 3.02
C SER A 70 1.46 -9.00 1.86
N GLY A 71 1.02 -9.57 0.74
CA GLY A 71 0.78 -8.81 -0.49
C GLY A 71 2.06 -8.18 -1.03
N TRP A 72 3.21 -8.82 -0.77
CA TRP A 72 4.56 -8.27 -0.97
C TRP A 72 4.91 -7.00 -0.17
N GLY A 73 4.16 -6.69 0.88
CA GLY A 73 4.51 -5.65 1.84
C GLY A 73 5.75 -6.04 2.64
N ALA A 74 6.70 -5.10 2.80
CA ALA A 74 7.98 -5.38 3.47
C ALA A 74 8.24 -4.55 4.73
N HIS A 75 7.35 -3.63 5.13
CA HIS A 75 7.52 -2.71 6.28
C HIS A 75 8.90 -2.01 6.35
N GLY A 76 9.60 -1.89 5.22
CA GLY A 76 10.97 -1.38 5.18
C GLY A 76 11.93 -2.30 5.95
N ALA A 77 12.70 -1.71 6.86
CA ALA A 77 13.58 -2.45 7.78
C ALA A 77 12.94 -2.68 9.16
N LEU A 78 11.67 -2.31 9.33
CA LEU A 78 10.95 -2.45 10.59
C LEU A 78 10.13 -3.74 10.59
N PRO A 79 9.95 -4.38 11.76
CA PRO A 79 9.03 -5.50 11.87
C PRO A 79 7.57 -5.05 11.71
N SER A 80 6.70 -6.00 11.36
CA SER A 80 5.25 -5.88 11.46
C SER A 80 4.80 -5.79 12.94
N ALA A 81 3.50 -5.53 13.17
CA ALA A 81 2.94 -5.54 14.52
C ALA A 81 3.11 -6.90 15.23
N ASP A 82 3.18 -7.99 14.46
CA ASP A 82 3.36 -9.36 14.94
C ASP A 82 4.83 -9.80 14.92
N GLY A 83 5.77 -8.88 14.66
CA GLY A 83 7.22 -9.14 14.72
C GLY A 83 7.85 -9.72 13.44
N GLY A 84 7.07 -9.93 12.38
CA GLY A 84 7.55 -10.46 11.10
C GLY A 84 8.20 -9.42 10.19
N PHE A 85 9.15 -9.85 9.37
CA PHE A 85 9.94 -9.02 8.47
C PHE A 85 9.72 -9.39 7.00
N GLY A 86 9.68 -8.35 6.16
CA GLY A 86 9.70 -8.50 4.72
C GLY A 86 8.45 -9.20 4.13
N PRO A 87 8.50 -9.50 2.82
CA PRO A 87 7.40 -10.13 2.09
C PRO A 87 6.99 -11.53 2.55
N MET A 88 7.84 -12.19 3.33
CA MET A 88 7.63 -13.56 3.81
C MET A 88 7.22 -13.61 5.29
N HIS A 89 7.02 -12.45 5.93
CA HIS A 89 6.72 -12.34 7.36
C HIS A 89 7.67 -13.16 8.25
N LEU A 90 8.95 -13.21 7.88
CA LEU A 90 9.95 -14.03 8.60
C LEU A 90 10.25 -13.39 9.95
N THR A 91 10.31 -14.18 11.02
CA THR A 91 10.63 -13.69 12.36
C THR A 91 12.10 -13.90 12.69
N ASP A 92 12.69 -13.00 13.46
CA ASP A 92 14.06 -13.13 13.95
C ASP A 92 14.11 -13.98 15.23
N VAL A 93 13.65 -15.22 15.10
CA VAL A 93 13.60 -16.19 16.19
C VAL A 93 14.84 -17.07 16.14
N THR A 94 15.60 -17.11 17.23
CA THR A 94 16.74 -18.03 17.33
C THR A 94 16.31 -19.44 17.75
N PRO A 95 17.11 -20.48 17.42
CA PRO A 95 16.85 -21.84 17.88
C PRO A 95 16.77 -21.96 19.41
N GLU A 96 17.54 -21.16 20.16
CA GLU A 96 17.53 -21.13 21.62
C GLU A 96 16.21 -20.54 22.14
N MET A 97 15.68 -19.49 21.49
CA MET A 97 14.38 -18.92 21.80
C MET A 97 13.25 -19.93 21.56
N MET A 98 13.33 -20.71 20.47
CA MET A 98 12.39 -21.81 20.22
C MET A 98 12.51 -22.91 21.28
N ALA A 99 13.72 -23.35 21.61
CA ALA A 99 13.95 -24.40 22.60
C ALA A 99 13.48 -24.00 24.01
N GLY A 100 13.58 -22.71 24.35
CA GLY A 100 13.11 -22.15 25.61
C GLY A 100 11.61 -21.79 25.64
N GLY A 101 10.88 -21.96 24.53
CA GLY A 101 9.46 -21.58 24.42
C GLY A 101 9.21 -20.07 24.42
N ALA A 102 10.25 -19.26 24.27
CA ALA A 102 10.16 -17.80 24.18
C ALA A 102 9.83 -17.31 22.76
N ALA A 103 9.88 -18.21 21.78
CA ALA A 103 9.48 -17.95 20.40
C ALA A 103 7.95 -18.07 20.23
N GLY A 104 7.24 -16.99 20.48
CA GLY A 104 5.80 -16.89 20.23
C GLY A 104 5.36 -15.43 20.21
N ALA A 105 4.43 -15.11 19.30
CA ALA A 105 3.72 -13.84 19.29
C ALA A 105 2.75 -13.75 20.48
#